data_AF-A0A9R1DBN9-F1
#
_entry.id   AF-A0A9R1DBN9-F1
#
_cell.length_a   1.000
_cell.length_b   1.000
_cell.length_c   1.000
_cell.angle_alpha   90.00
_cell.angle_beta   90.00
_cell.angle_gamma   90.00
#
_symmetry.space_group_name_H-M   'P 1'
#
loop_
_entity.id
_entity.type
_entity.pdbx_description
1 polymer ?
#
loop_
_entity_poly.entity_id
_entity_poly.type
_entity_poly.pdbx_seq_one_letter_code
_entity_poly.pdbx_strand_id
1 'polypeptide(L)'
;LVTLPPSLGTLTFLRELRIANNMLGSLPVEIGLLKQLEILIANNNRITSLPSSIGDCESLFEVDLSSNLLAELPKACGNLHNLKTLHLRNNGLNSLPPTLFKKCWRLTTLDLHGTGITNDILRQMEGWEEFDERRRQKYQKQLDFRVGSSGVFDEGADDDNRHA
;
A
#
# COMPACT_ATOMS: atom_id res chain seq x y z
N LEU A 1 8.84 -17.24 12.38
CA LEU A 1 10.12 -16.55 12.09
C LEU A 1 10.25 -15.30 12.96
N VAL A 2 11.42 -15.03 13.57
CA VAL A 2 11.62 -13.87 14.47
C VAL A 2 12.54 -12.79 13.90
N THR A 3 13.41 -13.15 12.95
CA THR A 3 14.29 -12.22 12.22
C THR A 3 14.49 -12.71 10.79
N LEU A 4 14.89 -11.79 9.89
CA LEU A 4 15.40 -12.13 8.56
C LEU A 4 16.92 -11.96 8.55
N PRO A 5 17.66 -12.86 7.87
CA PRO A 5 19.10 -12.77 7.81
C PRO A 5 19.55 -11.61 6.89
N PRO A 6 20.73 -11.02 7.12
CA PRO A 6 21.33 -10.04 6.21
C PRO A 6 21.50 -10.56 4.77
N SER A 7 21.64 -11.87 4.59
CA SER A 7 21.74 -12.52 3.27
C SER A 7 20.50 -12.29 2.39
N LEU A 8 19.37 -11.83 2.95
CA LEU A 8 18.23 -11.33 2.18
C LEU A 8 18.66 -10.33 1.10
N GLY A 9 19.60 -9.43 1.43
CA GLY A 9 20.09 -8.40 0.50
C GLY A 9 20.82 -8.93 -0.72
N THR A 10 21.18 -10.22 -0.75
CA THR A 10 21.81 -10.84 -1.93
C THR A 10 20.79 -11.17 -3.03
N LEU A 11 19.49 -11.17 -2.71
CA LEU A 11 18.40 -11.44 -3.64
C LEU A 11 18.04 -10.20 -4.46
N THR A 12 19.02 -9.60 -5.15
CA THR A 12 18.86 -8.30 -5.84
C THR A 12 17.79 -8.28 -6.95
N PHE A 13 17.40 -9.45 -7.44
CA PHE A 13 16.32 -9.64 -8.42
C PHE A 13 14.95 -9.96 -7.80
N LEU A 14 14.84 -9.95 -6.46
CA LEU A 14 13.59 -10.24 -5.78
C LEU A 14 12.56 -9.14 -6.07
N ARG A 15 11.43 -9.54 -6.66
CA ARG A 15 10.31 -8.62 -6.97
C ARG A 15 9.21 -8.64 -5.91
N GLU A 16 9.02 -9.77 -5.23
CA GLU A 16 8.02 -9.89 -4.18
C GLU A 16 8.63 -10.53 -2.93
N LEU A 17 8.41 -9.90 -1.78
CA LEU A 17 8.77 -10.43 -0.46
C LEU A 17 7.50 -10.57 0.38
N ARG A 18 7.09 -11.82 0.64
CA ARG A 18 5.92 -12.17 1.44
C ARG A 18 6.35 -12.88 2.71
N ILE A 19 6.24 -12.19 3.84
CA ILE A 19 6.72 -12.59 5.17
C ILE A 19 5.63 -12.39 6.24
N ALA A 20 4.37 -12.35 5.82
CA ALA A 20 3.21 -12.18 6.69
C ALA A 20 3.09 -13.30 7.74
N ASN A 21 2.32 -13.03 8.81
CA ASN A 21 1.98 -14.00 9.86
C ASN A 21 3.20 -14.63 10.53
N ASN A 22 4.16 -13.78 10.91
CA ASN A 22 5.36 -14.18 11.61
C ASN A 22 5.50 -13.38 12.92
N MET A 23 6.68 -13.46 13.53
CA MET A 23 7.00 -12.81 14.80
C MET A 23 8.17 -11.84 14.62
N LEU A 24 8.32 -11.29 13.40
CA LEU A 24 9.43 -10.39 13.06
C LEU A 24 9.33 -9.12 13.90
N GLY A 25 10.40 -8.78 14.60
CA GLY A 25 10.52 -7.52 15.37
C GLY A 25 10.98 -6.34 14.53
N SER A 26 11.68 -6.59 13.43
CA SER A 26 12.22 -5.59 12.51
C SER A 26 12.51 -6.19 11.13
N LEU A 27 12.74 -5.33 10.14
CA LEU A 27 13.35 -5.71 8.86
C LEU A 27 14.85 -5.37 8.88
N PRO A 28 15.70 -6.21 8.26
CA PRO A 28 17.14 -5.96 8.16
C PRO A 28 17.41 -4.74 7.27
N VAL A 29 18.50 -4.02 7.53
CA VAL A 29 18.87 -2.83 6.74
C VAL A 29 19.14 -3.18 5.27
N GLU A 30 19.52 -4.42 5.02
CA GLU A 30 19.77 -4.99 3.70
C GLU A 30 18.52 -5.05 2.81
N ILE A 31 17.31 -4.81 3.34
CA ILE A 31 16.12 -4.63 2.52
C ILE A 31 16.32 -3.55 1.45
N GLY A 32 17.07 -2.48 1.75
CA GLY A 32 17.36 -1.40 0.80
C GLY A 32 18.23 -1.80 -0.40
N LEU A 33 18.85 -2.99 -0.37
CA LEU A 33 19.57 -3.55 -1.51
C LEU A 33 18.62 -4.14 -2.56
N LEU A 34 17.36 -4.39 -2.20
CA LEU A 34 16.37 -4.98 -3.08
C LEU A 34 15.72 -3.92 -3.99
N LYS A 35 16.54 -3.32 -4.87
CA LYS A 35 16.11 -2.24 -5.77
C LYS A 35 14.98 -2.62 -6.74
N GLN A 36 14.83 -3.92 -7.02
CA GLN A 36 13.76 -4.47 -7.87
C GLN A 36 12.53 -4.92 -7.09
N LEU A 37 12.51 -4.74 -5.77
CA LEU A 37 11.37 -5.14 -4.95
C LEU A 37 10.18 -4.25 -5.27
N GLU A 38 9.09 -4.88 -5.67
CA GLU A 38 7.85 -4.24 -6.10
C GLU A 38 6.74 -4.38 -5.06
N ILE A 39 6.69 -5.53 -4.39
CA ILE A 39 5.66 -5.86 -3.40
C ILE A 39 6.32 -6.35 -2.11
N LEU A 40 5.97 -5.69 -1.00
CA LEU A 40 6.35 -6.10 0.35
C LEU A 40 5.10 -6.40 1.18
N ILE A 41 4.89 -7.67 1.52
CA ILE A 41 3.78 -8.11 2.39
C ILE A 41 4.37 -8.60 3.71
N ALA A 42 4.26 -7.79 4.75
CA ALA A 42 4.81 -8.05 6.09
C ALA A 42 3.77 -7.84 7.20
N ASN A 43 2.49 -7.94 6.87
CA ASN A 43 1.39 -7.83 7.82
C ASN A 43 1.38 -8.96 8.86
N ASN A 44 0.71 -8.71 9.99
CA ASN A 44 0.60 -9.66 11.11
C ASN A 44 1.99 -10.12 11.61
N ASN A 45 2.81 -9.16 12.01
CA ASN A 45 4.12 -9.37 12.62
C ASN A 45 4.21 -8.57 13.94
N ARG A 46 5.43 -8.39 14.48
CA ARG A 46 5.70 -7.56 15.67
C ARG A 46 6.67 -6.42 15.34
N ILE A 47 6.64 -5.94 14.09
CA ILE A 47 7.60 -4.95 13.61
C ILE A 47 7.37 -3.64 14.35
N THR A 48 8.39 -3.17 15.08
CA THR A 48 8.32 -1.93 15.87
C THR A 48 8.87 -0.73 15.10
N SER A 49 9.79 -0.97 14.15
CA SER A 49 10.38 0.06 13.29
C SER A 49 10.78 -0.51 11.93
N LEU A 50 10.87 0.39 10.94
CA LEU A 50 11.45 0.10 9.62
C LEU A 50 12.85 0.72 9.54
N PRO A 51 13.82 0.05 8.90
CA PRO A 51 15.11 0.67 8.62
C PRO A 51 14.94 1.82 7.64
N SER A 52 15.76 2.87 7.76
CA SER A 52 15.74 4.01 6.82
C SER A 52 16.03 3.58 5.37
N SER A 53 16.78 2.50 5.18
CA SER A 53 17.07 1.90 3.88
C SER A 53 15.83 1.38 3.14
N ILE A 54 14.66 1.28 3.78
CA ILE A 54 13.41 0.98 3.05
C ILE A 54 13.16 1.99 1.94
N GLY A 55 13.58 3.26 2.12
CA GLY A 55 13.46 4.30 1.11
C GLY A 55 14.31 4.07 -0.15
N ASP A 56 15.25 3.13 -0.09
CA ASP A 56 16.09 2.75 -1.23
C ASP A 56 15.39 1.74 -2.16
N CYS A 57 14.26 1.14 -1.74
CA CYS A 57 13.50 0.19 -2.56
C CYS A 57 12.63 0.95 -3.59
N GLU A 58 13.29 1.55 -4.59
CA GLU A 58 12.67 2.49 -5.55
C GLU A 58 11.55 1.88 -6.40
N SER A 59 11.54 0.56 -6.59
CA SER A 59 10.51 -0.14 -7.37
C SER A 59 9.24 -0.46 -6.59
N LEU A 60 9.23 -0.26 -5.26
CA LEU A 60 8.07 -0.61 -4.43
C LEU A 60 6.84 0.17 -4.87
N PHE A 61 5.80 -0.55 -5.24
CA PHE A 61 4.49 0.02 -5.53
C PHE A 61 3.42 -0.44 -4.54
N GLU A 62 3.62 -1.54 -3.85
CA GLU A 62 2.67 -2.09 -2.87
C GLU A 62 3.37 -2.53 -1.59
N VAL A 63 2.91 -1.98 -0.47
CA VAL A 63 3.45 -2.28 0.87
C VAL A 63 2.30 -2.55 1.82
N ASP A 64 2.28 -3.73 2.44
CA ASP A 64 1.38 -4.07 3.53
C ASP A 64 2.15 -4.35 4.82
N LEU A 65 1.96 -3.46 5.80
CA LEU A 65 2.54 -3.50 7.14
C LEU A 65 1.43 -3.54 8.20
N SER A 66 0.21 -3.92 7.82
CA SER A 66 -0.93 -3.96 8.74
C SER A 66 -0.70 -4.89 9.91
N SER A 67 -1.31 -4.59 11.07
CA SER A 67 -1.21 -5.40 12.29
C SER A 67 0.25 -5.64 12.70
N ASN A 68 0.97 -4.53 12.92
CA ASN A 68 2.31 -4.49 13.48
C ASN A 68 2.33 -3.54 14.68
N LEU A 69 3.52 -3.21 15.18
CA LEU A 69 3.72 -2.35 16.35
C LEU A 69 4.45 -1.05 15.96
N LEU A 70 4.31 -0.59 14.71
CA LEU A 70 4.99 0.60 14.21
C LEU A 70 4.50 1.84 14.96
N ALA A 71 5.42 2.55 15.62
CA ALA A 71 5.14 3.83 16.27
C ALA A 71 5.36 5.02 15.31
N GLU A 72 6.26 4.86 14.36
CA GLU A 72 6.57 5.85 13.32
C GLU A 72 7.00 5.16 12.00
N LEU A 73 6.97 5.92 10.91
CA LEU A 73 7.63 5.55 9.66
C LEU A 73 8.89 6.40 9.47
N PRO A 74 10.00 5.84 8.94
CA PRO A 74 11.19 6.62 8.65
C PRO A 74 10.87 7.68 7.60
N LYS A 75 11.50 8.86 7.70
CA LYS A 75 11.38 9.94 6.70
C LYS A 75 11.71 9.46 5.27
N ALA A 76 12.55 8.43 5.17
CA ALA A 76 12.93 7.78 3.92
C ALA A 76 11.77 7.10 3.18
N CYS A 77 10.65 6.77 3.83
CA CYS A 77 9.44 6.30 3.14
C CYS A 77 8.93 7.32 2.11
N GLY A 78 9.24 8.61 2.26
CA GLY A 78 8.95 9.61 1.24
C GLY A 78 9.73 9.41 -0.06
N ASN A 79 10.77 8.58 -0.11
CA ASN A 79 11.53 8.30 -1.34
C ASN A 79 10.92 7.16 -2.17
N LEU A 80 9.85 6.52 -1.70
CA LEU A 80 9.13 5.47 -2.43
C LEU A 80 8.24 6.08 -3.53
N HIS A 81 8.88 6.68 -4.55
CA HIS A 81 8.19 7.44 -5.59
C HIS A 81 7.20 6.60 -6.43
N ASN A 82 7.41 5.28 -6.46
CA ASN A 82 6.53 4.34 -7.17
C ASN A 82 5.36 3.80 -6.33
N LEU A 83 5.30 4.15 -5.04
CA LEU A 83 4.30 3.63 -4.12
C LEU A 83 2.88 4.01 -4.55
N LYS A 84 2.03 3.01 -4.75
CA LYS A 84 0.61 3.14 -5.12
C LYS A 84 -0.32 2.79 -3.96
N THR A 85 0.08 1.79 -3.19
CA THR A 85 -0.71 1.19 -2.11
C THR A 85 0.14 1.06 -0.86
N LEU A 86 -0.36 1.60 0.25
CA LEU A 86 0.26 1.51 1.56
C LEU A 86 -0.78 1.14 2.62
N HIS A 87 -0.65 -0.05 3.20
CA HIS A 87 -1.50 -0.51 4.28
C HIS A 87 -0.74 -0.48 5.61
N LEU A 88 -1.26 0.31 6.56
CA LEU A 88 -0.66 0.54 7.87
C LEU A 88 -1.68 0.28 9.00
N ARG A 89 -2.81 -0.34 8.65
CA ARG A 89 -3.91 -0.62 9.57
C ARG A 89 -3.41 -1.28 10.85
N ASN A 90 -4.02 -0.95 11.99
CA ASN A 90 -3.71 -1.54 13.30
C ASN A 90 -2.20 -1.46 13.64
N ASN A 91 -1.66 -0.25 13.66
CA ASN A 91 -0.32 0.07 14.15
C ASN A 91 -0.41 1.19 15.20
N GLY A 92 0.67 1.43 15.94
CA GLY A 92 0.78 2.51 16.93
C GLY A 92 1.10 3.90 16.36
N LEU A 93 0.86 4.12 15.06
CA LEU A 93 1.23 5.35 14.37
C LEU A 93 0.36 6.53 14.81
N ASN A 94 0.99 7.66 15.14
CA ASN A 94 0.30 8.93 15.44
C ASN A 94 0.59 10.02 14.41
N SER A 95 1.54 9.79 13.51
CA SER A 95 1.90 10.71 12.44
C SER A 95 2.47 9.94 11.24
N LEU A 96 2.55 10.63 10.11
CA LEU A 96 3.22 10.15 8.90
C LEU A 96 4.37 11.11 8.55
N PRO A 97 5.37 10.67 7.77
CA PRO A 97 6.40 11.57 7.26
C PRO A 97 5.76 12.74 6.50
N PRO A 98 6.14 14.00 6.78
CA PRO A 98 5.51 15.18 6.18
C PRO A 98 5.65 15.22 4.65
N THR A 99 6.66 14.55 4.11
CA THR A 99 6.94 14.47 2.67
C THR A 99 6.23 13.31 1.98
N LEU A 100 5.47 12.47 2.69
CA LEU A 100 4.85 11.26 2.12
C LEU A 100 3.97 11.60 0.92
N PHE A 101 2.98 12.48 1.09
CA PHE A 101 2.03 12.82 0.02
C PHE A 101 2.66 13.64 -1.10
N LYS A 102 3.59 14.55 -0.76
CA LYS A 102 4.33 15.36 -1.73
C LYS A 102 5.23 14.53 -2.63
N LYS A 103 5.93 13.54 -2.09
CA LYS A 103 6.93 12.76 -2.84
C LYS A 103 6.38 11.44 -3.40
N CYS A 104 5.43 10.79 -2.74
CA CYS A 104 4.77 9.58 -3.23
C CYS A 104 3.53 9.96 -4.05
N TRP A 105 3.73 10.70 -5.15
CA TRP A 105 2.66 11.24 -5.98
C TRP A 105 1.80 10.15 -6.65
N ARG A 106 2.30 8.91 -6.75
CA ARG A 106 1.55 7.75 -7.28
C ARG A 106 0.66 7.08 -6.24
N LEU A 107 0.74 7.49 -4.97
CA LEU A 107 -0.05 6.90 -3.90
C LEU A 107 -1.53 7.22 -4.15
N THR A 108 -2.35 6.18 -4.16
CA THR A 108 -3.81 6.26 -4.39
C THR A 108 -4.60 5.49 -3.35
N THR A 109 -3.95 4.58 -2.62
CA THR A 109 -4.56 3.78 -1.57
C THR A 109 -3.69 3.86 -0.33
N LEU A 110 -4.31 4.34 0.76
CA LEU A 110 -3.70 4.44 2.07
C LEU A 110 -4.74 3.94 3.09
N ASP A 111 -4.40 2.89 3.83
CA ASP A 111 -5.22 2.38 4.92
C ASP A 111 -4.53 2.66 6.27
N LEU A 112 -5.21 3.45 7.10
CA LEU A 112 -4.76 3.90 8.42
C LEU A 112 -5.74 3.47 9.52
N HIS A 113 -6.70 2.59 9.22
CA HIS A 113 -7.69 2.16 10.21
C HIS A 113 -7.00 1.63 11.48
N GLY A 114 -7.48 2.00 12.66
CA GLY A 114 -6.88 1.51 13.91
C GLY A 114 -5.45 2.03 14.17
N THR A 115 -5.07 3.16 13.56
CA THR A 115 -3.93 3.99 13.99
C THR A 115 -4.44 5.23 14.75
N GLY A 116 -3.55 5.99 15.37
CA GLY A 116 -3.86 7.29 15.99
C GLY A 116 -3.94 8.45 14.99
N ILE A 117 -3.76 8.19 13.69
CA ILE A 117 -3.81 9.23 12.65
C ILE A 117 -5.26 9.54 12.31
N THR A 118 -5.68 10.77 12.57
CA THR A 118 -7.02 11.28 12.24
C THR A 118 -7.02 12.03 10.92
N ASN A 119 -8.21 12.23 10.33
CA ASN A 119 -8.36 13.05 9.12
C ASN A 119 -7.93 14.51 9.35
N ASP A 120 -8.07 15.04 10.56
CA ASP A 120 -7.64 16.40 10.88
C ASP A 120 -6.12 16.55 10.85
N ILE A 121 -5.37 15.50 11.25
CA ILE A 121 -3.91 15.44 11.10
C ILE A 121 -3.56 15.40 9.62
N LEU A 122 -4.22 14.53 8.84
CA LEU A 122 -3.94 14.36 7.41
C LEU A 122 -4.16 15.65 6.60
N ARG A 123 -5.23 16.38 6.88
CA ARG A 123 -5.56 17.66 6.20
C ARG A 123 -4.53 18.76 6.40
N GLN A 124 -3.69 18.66 7.44
CA GLN A 124 -2.61 19.61 7.70
C GLN A 124 -1.31 19.26 6.94
N MET A 125 -1.25 18.09 6.30
CA MET A 125 -0.04 17.63 5.62
C MET A 125 0.07 18.19 4.20
N GLU A 126 1.28 18.59 3.81
CA GLU A 126 1.58 19.05 2.46
C GLU A 126 1.35 17.92 1.43
N GLY A 127 0.60 18.21 0.36
CA GLY A 127 0.27 17.25 -0.71
C GLY A 127 -0.97 16.38 -0.43
N TRP A 128 -1.64 16.58 0.71
CA TRP A 128 -2.83 15.80 1.09
C TRP A 128 -3.99 15.97 0.10
N GLU A 129 -4.29 17.19 -0.34
CA GLU A 129 -5.44 17.44 -1.22
C GLU A 129 -5.29 16.73 -2.56
N GLU A 130 -4.10 16.77 -3.15
CA GLU A 130 -3.81 16.08 -4.40
C GLU A 130 -3.87 14.56 -4.23
N PHE A 131 -3.40 14.05 -3.08
CA PHE A 131 -3.58 12.63 -2.75
C PHE A 131 -5.06 12.25 -2.62
N ASP A 132 -5.85 13.04 -1.89
CA ASP A 132 -7.27 12.76 -1.67
C ASP A 132 -8.07 12.80 -2.98
N GLU A 133 -7.77 13.75 -3.87
CA GLU A 133 -8.35 13.82 -5.20
C GLU A 133 -8.04 12.56 -6.02
N ARG A 134 -6.76 12.13 -6.07
CA ARG A 134 -6.37 10.88 -6.75
C ARG A 134 -7.08 9.65 -6.17
N ARG A 135 -7.21 9.59 -4.85
CA ARG A 135 -7.91 8.51 -4.13
C ARG A 135 -9.39 8.47 -4.50
N ARG A 136 -10.08 9.62 -4.52
CA ARG A 136 -11.49 9.73 -4.89
C ARG A 136 -11.73 9.37 -6.36
N GLN A 137 -10.89 9.85 -7.28
CA GLN A 137 -10.98 9.51 -8.70
C GLN A 137 -10.82 8.01 -8.96
N LYS A 138 -9.91 7.33 -8.25
CA LYS A 138 -9.75 5.87 -8.34
C LYS A 138 -11.03 5.14 -7.92
N TYR A 139 -11.66 5.57 -6.82
CA TYR A 139 -12.90 4.97 -6.33
C TYR A 139 -14.06 5.19 -7.30
N GLN A 140 -14.20 6.40 -7.85
CA GLN A 140 -15.23 6.70 -8.86
C GLN A 140 -15.09 5.79 -10.09
N LYS A 141 -13.88 5.67 -10.65
CA LYS A 141 -13.63 4.78 -11.79
C LYS A 141 -13.99 3.31 -11.52
N GLN A 142 -13.82 2.84 -10.28
CA GLN A 142 -14.21 1.48 -9.89
C GLN A 142 -15.72 1.30 -9.84
N LEU A 143 -16.47 2.32 -9.42
CA LEU A 143 -17.94 2.29 -9.45
C LEU A 143 -18.46 2.33 -10.89
N ASP A 144 -17.94 3.22 -11.73
CA ASP A 144 -18.36 3.35 -13.13
C ASP A 144 -18.14 2.04 -13.90
N PHE A 145 -17.03 1.35 -13.66
CA PHE A 145 -16.74 0.04 -14.25
C PHE A 145 -17.75 -1.04 -13.82
N ARG A 146 -18.17 -1.03 -12.55
CA ARG A 146 -19.16 -1.98 -12.03
C ARG A 146 -20.54 -1.74 -12.61
N VAL A 147 -20.96 -0.47 -12.73
CA VAL A 147 -22.25 -0.10 -13.33
C VAL A 147 -22.27 -0.39 -14.84
N GLY A 148 -21.16 -0.15 -15.55
CA GLY A 148 -21.04 -0.46 -16.98
C GLY A 148 -21.03 -1.96 -17.29
N SER A 149 -20.58 -2.81 -16.36
CA SER A 149 -20.59 -4.28 -16.53
C SER A 149 -21.94 -4.93 -16.21
N SER A 150 -22.84 -4.24 -15.48
CA SER A 150 -24.19 -4.74 -15.17
C SER A 150 -25.26 -4.36 -16.20
N GLY A 151 -24.91 -3.55 -17.22
CA GLY A 151 -25.85 -2.98 -18.19
C GLY A 151 -25.97 -3.71 -19.53
N VAL A 152 -25.41 -4.92 -19.69
CA VAL A 152 -25.48 -5.70 -20.94
C VAL A 152 -26.08 -7.09 -20.65
N PHE A 153 -27.37 -7.12 -20.32
CA PHE A 153 -28.23 -8.26 -20.58
C PHE A 153 -29.49 -7.69 -21.24
N ASP A 154 -29.38 -7.50 -22.55
CA ASP A 154 -30.47 -7.05 -23.40
C ASP A 154 -31.53 -8.15 -23.46
N GLU A 155 -32.73 -7.82 -23.00
CA GLU A 155 -33.97 -8.58 -23.20
C GLU A 155 -34.22 -8.68 -24.71
N GLY A 156 -34.10 -9.87 -25.29
CA GLY A 156 -34.31 -10.05 -26.71
C GLY A 156 -34.52 -11.50 -27.11
N ALA A 157 -35.60 -12.12 -26.64
CA ALA A 157 -36.16 -13.32 -27.26
C ALA A 157 -37.63 -13.50 -26.87
N ASP A 158 -38.50 -12.67 -27.42
CA ASP A 158 -39.90 -13.01 -27.67
C ASP A 158 -40.21 -12.78 -29.15
N ASP A 159 -41.10 -13.60 -29.68
CA ASP A 159 -41.57 -13.75 -31.08
C ASP A 159 -40.64 -14.52 -32.04
N ASP A 160 -40.91 -15.82 -32.22
CA ASP A 160 -41.72 -16.29 -33.37
C ASP A 160 -41.85 -17.83 -33.34
N ASN A 161 -43.07 -18.36 -33.12
CA ASN A 161 -43.52 -19.54 -33.87
C ASN A 161 -45.05 -19.74 -33.77
N ARG A 162 -45.79 -19.14 -34.70
CA ARG A 162 -47.08 -19.65 -35.18
C ARG A 162 -46.87 -20.33 -36.54
N HIS A 163 -47.62 -21.43 -36.73
CA HIS A 163 -47.78 -22.23 -37.96
C HIS A 163 -46.64 -23.25 -38.19
N ALA A 164 -46.88 -24.54 -38.42
CA ALA A 164 -48.04 -25.28 -38.90
C ALA A 164 -48.07 -26.70 -38.33
#